data_AF-A0A7G7CPQ0-F1
#
_entry.id   AF-A0A7G7CPQ0-F1
#
_cell.length_a   1.000
_cell.length_b   1.000
_cell.length_c   1.000
_cell.angle_alpha   90.00
_cell.angle_beta   90.00
_cell.angle_gamma   90.00
#
_symmetry.space_group_name_H-M   'P 1'
#
loop_
_entity.id
_entity.type
_entity.pdbx_description
1 polymer ?
#
loop_
_entity_poly.entity_id
_entity_poly.type
_entity_poly.pdbx_seq_one_letter_code
_entity_poly.pdbx_strand_id
1 'polypeptide(L)'
;MSIRAEFQPTVDEFISNLESFATGSYLKEDEKEFWDQPFDPAVLPELRDIVEKLLDTLDALPDDPEGDALAAAITPRYEEIAAFNRKHHDAVVEPEEKAELAEIVYNAAAATGADDEALAQLPDLD
;
A
#
# COMPACT_ATOMS: atom_id res chain seq x y z
N MET A 1 18.80 8.96 3.63
CA MET A 1 17.88 7.96 4.21
C MET A 1 17.27 7.23 3.02
N SER A 2 16.88 5.97 3.14
CA SER A 2 16.18 5.31 2.04
C SER A 2 14.69 5.67 2.12
N ILE A 3 14.00 5.74 0.98
CA ILE A 3 12.55 5.91 0.86
C ILE A 3 11.84 4.88 1.74
N ARG A 4 12.25 3.60 1.73
CA ARG A 4 11.67 2.60 2.64
C ARG A 4 11.77 3.01 4.10
N ALA A 5 12.94 3.48 4.56
CA ALA A 5 13.10 3.90 5.95
C ALA A 5 12.30 5.16 6.30
N GLU A 6 12.12 6.06 5.34
CA GLU A 6 11.35 7.30 5.51
C GLU A 6 9.84 7.03 5.62
N PHE A 7 9.32 6.14 4.78
CA PHE A 7 7.89 5.82 4.69
C PHE A 7 7.45 4.64 5.55
N GLN A 8 8.39 3.93 6.21
CA GLN A 8 8.07 2.81 7.10
C GLN A 8 7.03 3.17 8.18
N PRO A 9 7.08 4.34 8.86
CA PRO A 9 6.06 4.69 9.84
C PRO A 9 4.64 4.75 9.26
N THR A 10 4.49 5.25 8.03
CA THR A 10 3.20 5.32 7.33
C THR A 10 2.72 3.92 6.93
N VAL A 11 3.61 3.05 6.45
CA VAL A 11 3.28 1.64 6.18
C VAL A 11 2.88 0.91 7.45
N ASP A 12 3.59 1.14 8.56
CA ASP A 12 3.29 0.54 9.86
C ASP A 12 1.89 0.98 10.36
N GLU A 13 1.54 2.26 10.20
CA GLU A 13 0.23 2.81 10.54
C GLU A 13 -0.88 2.20 9.66
N PHE A 14 -0.70 2.18 8.34
CA PHE A 14 -1.64 1.57 7.39
C PHE A 14 -1.96 0.12 7.74
N ILE A 15 -0.93 -0.70 7.96
CA ILE A 15 -1.10 -2.11 8.32
C ILE A 15 -1.76 -2.26 9.71
N SER A 16 -1.43 -1.40 10.67
CA SER A 16 -2.05 -1.41 12.00
C SER A 16 -3.55 -1.05 11.94
N ASN A 17 -3.94 -0.13 11.07
CA ASN A 17 -5.35 0.22 10.86
C ASN A 17 -6.12 -0.97 10.30
N LEU A 18 -5.57 -1.62 9.27
CA LEU A 18 -6.12 -2.85 8.70
C LEU A 18 -6.25 -3.98 9.73
N GLU A 19 -5.24 -4.17 10.59
CA GLU A 19 -5.31 -5.17 11.67
C GLU A 19 -6.41 -4.84 12.68
N SER A 20 -6.56 -3.56 13.03
CA SER A 20 -7.64 -3.11 13.92
C SER A 20 -9.02 -3.40 13.33
N PHE A 21 -9.19 -3.16 12.03
CA PHE A 21 -10.41 -3.50 11.29
C PHE A 21 -10.64 -5.01 11.25
N ALA A 22 -9.64 -5.80 10.87
CA ALA A 22 -9.74 -7.25 10.73
C ALA A 22 -9.93 -8.00 12.06
N THR A 23 -9.59 -7.40 13.19
CA THR A 23 -9.73 -8.00 14.53
C THR A 23 -10.90 -7.40 15.34
N GLY A 24 -11.51 -6.34 14.80
CA GLY A 24 -12.50 -5.53 15.51
C GLY A 24 -11.94 -5.02 16.84
N SER A 25 -10.65 -4.69 16.93
CA SER A 25 -9.99 -4.35 18.21
C SER A 25 -10.61 -3.10 18.87
N TYR A 26 -11.24 -2.25 18.06
CA TYR A 26 -11.96 -1.05 18.45
C TYR A 26 -13.38 -1.31 19.00
N LEU A 27 -13.90 -2.53 18.84
CA LEU A 27 -15.24 -2.92 19.27
C LEU A 27 -15.23 -3.41 20.72
N LYS A 28 -16.32 -3.12 21.45
CA LYS A 28 -16.60 -3.74 22.75
C LYS A 28 -17.00 -5.20 22.59
N GLU A 29 -16.91 -5.97 23.67
CA GLU A 29 -17.26 -7.40 23.67
C GLU A 29 -18.70 -7.66 23.20
N ASP A 30 -19.65 -6.79 23.59
CA ASP A 30 -21.05 -6.89 23.17
C ASP A 30 -21.27 -6.52 21.68
N GLU A 31 -20.42 -5.66 21.13
CA GLU A 31 -20.44 -5.32 19.70
C GLU A 31 -19.82 -6.43 18.84
N LYS A 32 -18.90 -7.23 19.42
CA LYS A 32 -18.29 -8.38 18.74
C LYS A 32 -19.23 -9.58 18.55
N GLU A 33 -20.33 -9.66 19.30
CA GLU A 33 -21.27 -10.80 19.21
C GLU A 33 -21.92 -10.92 17.83
N PHE A 34 -22.14 -9.79 17.14
CA PHE A 34 -22.77 -9.72 15.82
C PHE A 34 -21.84 -9.21 14.72
N TRP A 35 -20.55 -9.11 15.03
CA TRP A 35 -19.55 -8.61 14.10
C TRP A 35 -18.87 -9.79 13.40
N ASP A 36 -18.90 -9.77 12.07
CA ASP A 36 -18.17 -10.71 11.24
C ASP A 36 -16.82 -10.12 10.85
N GLN A 37 -15.78 -10.94 10.99
CA GLN A 37 -14.44 -10.58 10.56
C GLN A 37 -14.42 -10.35 9.03
N PRO A 38 -13.96 -9.18 8.55
CA PRO A 38 -13.99 -8.86 7.13
C PRO A 38 -13.01 -9.72 6.33
N PHE A 39 -11.82 -9.96 6.88
CA PHE A 39 -10.79 -10.82 6.32
C PHE A 39 -9.86 -11.37 7.42
N ASP A 40 -9.09 -12.42 7.11
CA ASP A 40 -8.15 -13.01 8.06
C ASP A 40 -6.91 -12.09 8.25
N PRO A 41 -6.63 -11.52 9.43
CA PRO A 41 -5.49 -10.64 9.65
C PRO A 41 -4.13 -11.32 9.41
N ALA A 42 -4.06 -12.66 9.37
CA ALA A 42 -2.84 -13.39 9.06
C ALA A 42 -2.29 -13.10 7.64
N VAL A 43 -3.07 -12.45 6.77
CA VAL A 43 -2.67 -12.06 5.41
C VAL A 43 -1.91 -10.73 5.37
N LEU A 44 -2.00 -9.90 6.42
CA LEU A 44 -1.40 -8.56 6.46
C LEU A 44 0.13 -8.54 6.35
N PRO A 45 0.89 -9.52 6.89
CA PRO A 45 2.33 -9.60 6.63
C PRO A 45 2.68 -9.75 5.14
N GLU A 46 1.84 -10.43 4.35
CA GLU A 46 2.04 -10.56 2.89
C GLU A 46 1.79 -9.21 2.20
N LEU A 47 0.73 -8.48 2.56
CA LEU A 47 0.48 -7.13 2.05
C LEU A 47 1.63 -6.17 2.39
N ARG A 48 2.09 -6.19 3.64
CA ARG A 48 3.23 -5.38 4.10
C ARG A 48 4.46 -5.63 3.23
N ASP A 49 4.81 -6.89 2.99
CA ASP A 49 5.97 -7.25 2.17
C ASP A 49 5.85 -6.74 0.72
N ILE A 50 4.64 -6.76 0.14
CA ILE A 50 4.40 -6.19 -1.21
C ILE A 50 4.62 -4.68 -1.22
N VAL A 51 4.07 -3.94 -0.24
CA VAL A 51 4.22 -2.49 -0.13
C VAL A 51 5.68 -2.12 0.14
N GLU A 52 6.35 -2.82 1.05
CA GLU A 52 7.76 -2.60 1.36
C GLU A 52 8.68 -2.86 0.15
N LYS A 53 8.38 -3.87 -0.68
CA LYS A 53 9.08 -4.10 -1.96
C LYS A 53 8.82 -3.01 -3.00
N LEU A 54 7.64 -2.41 -2.99
CA LEU A 54 7.35 -1.25 -3.83
C LEU A 54 8.29 -0.10 -3.44
N LEU A 55 8.38 0.21 -2.15
CA LEU A 55 9.28 1.24 -1.64
C LEU A 55 10.75 0.93 -1.94
N ASP A 56 11.19 -0.33 -1.79
CA ASP A 56 12.53 -0.77 -2.22
C ASP A 56 12.77 -0.55 -3.72
N THR A 57 11.73 -0.75 -4.55
CA THR A 57 11.83 -0.56 -5.99
C THR A 57 12.03 0.92 -6.33
N LEU A 58 11.34 1.82 -5.63
CA LEU A 58 11.55 3.27 -5.75
C LEU A 58 12.94 3.69 -5.25
N ASP A 59 13.40 3.12 -4.14
CA ASP A 59 14.76 3.33 -3.61
C ASP A 59 15.87 2.94 -4.60
N ALA A 60 15.59 2.01 -5.51
CA ALA A 60 16.54 1.54 -6.50
C ALA A 60 16.55 2.37 -7.80
N LEU A 61 15.61 3.29 -7.97
CA LEU A 61 15.57 4.19 -9.12
C LEU A 61 16.69 5.25 -9.02
N PRO A 62 17.17 5.78 -10.16
CA PRO A 62 18.01 6.97 -10.14
C PRO A 62 17.23 8.17 -9.57
N ASP A 63 17.97 9.14 -9.03
CA ASP A 63 17.40 10.44 -8.66
C ASP A 63 16.73 11.10 -9.88
N ASP A 64 15.60 11.76 -9.67
CA ASP A 64 14.79 12.45 -10.70
C ASP A 64 14.40 11.52 -11.88
N PRO A 65 13.70 10.40 -11.61
CA PRO A 65 13.31 9.47 -12.65
C PRO A 65 12.17 10.03 -13.51
N GLU A 66 12.24 9.78 -14.83
CA GLU A 66 11.15 10.10 -15.75
C GLU A 66 9.89 9.26 -15.48
N GLY A 67 8.72 9.76 -15.90
CA GLY A 67 7.42 9.12 -15.67
C GLY A 67 7.34 7.66 -16.15
N ASP A 68 7.92 7.35 -17.32
CA ASP A 68 7.98 5.97 -17.85
C ASP A 68 8.74 5.02 -16.92
N ALA A 69 9.82 5.48 -16.27
CA ALA A 69 10.61 4.67 -15.35
C ALA A 69 9.85 4.43 -14.03
N LEU A 70 9.16 5.45 -13.51
CA LEU A 70 8.27 5.31 -12.35
C LEU A 70 7.12 4.34 -12.63
N ALA A 71 6.41 4.53 -13.75
CA ALA A 71 5.29 3.68 -14.13
C ALA A 71 5.73 2.21 -14.32
N ALA A 72 6.89 1.98 -14.95
CA ALA A 72 7.45 0.64 -15.11
C ALA A 72 7.86 -0.01 -13.77
N ALA A 73 8.28 0.78 -12.78
CA ALA A 73 8.61 0.30 -11.44
C ALA A 73 7.36 -0.05 -10.62
N ILE A 74 6.31 0.77 -10.73
CA ILE A 74 5.11 0.68 -9.87
C ILE A 74 4.08 -0.31 -10.42
N THR A 75 3.88 -0.37 -11.74
CA THR A 75 2.83 -1.21 -12.36
C THR A 75 2.89 -2.68 -11.90
N PRO A 76 4.06 -3.36 -11.90
CA PRO A 76 4.11 -4.75 -11.44
C PRO A 76 3.73 -4.92 -9.97
N ARG A 77 3.99 -3.90 -9.13
CA ARG A 77 3.64 -3.91 -7.71
C ARG A 77 2.15 -3.71 -7.50
N TYR A 78 1.51 -2.87 -8.30
CA TYR A 78 0.06 -2.71 -8.29
C TYR A 78 -0.65 -3.99 -8.76
N GLU A 79 -0.11 -4.67 -9.77
CA GLU A 79 -0.59 -5.99 -10.18
C GLU A 79 -0.45 -7.03 -9.06
N GLU A 80 0.65 -7.00 -8.30
CA GLU A 80 0.86 -7.85 -7.11
C GLU A 80 -0.18 -7.55 -6.01
N ILE A 81 -0.44 -6.27 -5.70
CA ILE A 81 -1.47 -5.87 -4.73
C ILE A 81 -2.86 -6.32 -5.20
N ALA A 82 -3.20 -6.10 -6.46
CA ALA A 82 -4.49 -6.51 -7.01
C ALA A 82 -4.66 -8.04 -7.03
N ALA A 83 -3.58 -8.78 -7.33
CA ALA A 83 -3.60 -10.25 -7.27
C ALA A 83 -3.75 -10.77 -5.84
N PHE A 84 -3.05 -10.15 -4.88
CA PHE A 84 -3.20 -10.40 -3.46
C PHE A 84 -4.63 -10.15 -3.00
N ASN A 85 -5.22 -8.99 -3.35
CA ASN A 85 -6.56 -8.66 -2.90
C ASN A 85 -7.61 -9.62 -3.47
N ARG A 86 -7.53 -9.96 -4.77
CA ARG A 86 -8.40 -10.97 -5.40
C ARG A 86 -8.31 -12.35 -4.75
N LYS A 87 -7.11 -12.77 -4.34
CA LYS A 87 -6.89 -14.03 -3.59
C LYS A 87 -7.62 -14.03 -2.24
N HIS A 88 -7.85 -12.85 -1.68
CA HIS A 88 -8.57 -12.62 -0.42
C HIS A 88 -9.98 -12.04 -0.64
N HIS A 89 -10.60 -12.35 -1.78
CA HIS A 89 -11.97 -11.97 -2.12
C HIS A 89 -12.23 -10.46 -2.17
N ASP A 90 -11.20 -9.69 -2.51
CA ASP A 90 -11.23 -8.23 -2.63
C ASP A 90 -11.62 -7.51 -1.31
N ALA A 91 -11.42 -8.18 -0.17
CA ALA A 91 -11.85 -7.70 1.15
C ALA A 91 -10.75 -6.99 1.96
N VAL A 92 -9.49 -7.02 1.51
CA VAL A 92 -8.35 -6.47 2.28
C VAL A 92 -8.02 -5.05 1.85
N VAL A 93 -8.08 -4.78 0.55
CA VAL A 93 -7.74 -3.48 -0.06
C VAL A 93 -8.99 -2.95 -0.77
N GLU A 94 -9.89 -2.34 -0.01
CA GLU A 94 -11.12 -1.74 -0.52
C GLU A 94 -10.82 -0.34 -1.12
N PRO A 95 -11.79 0.38 -1.72
CA PRO A 95 -11.54 1.69 -2.35
C PRO A 95 -10.83 2.70 -1.44
N GLU A 96 -11.14 2.68 -0.14
CA GLU A 96 -10.52 3.50 0.88
C GLU A 96 -9.02 3.19 1.05
N GLU A 97 -8.66 1.91 1.21
CA GLU A 97 -7.25 1.49 1.31
C GLU A 97 -6.50 1.70 0.00
N LYS A 98 -7.17 1.59 -1.15
CA LYS A 98 -6.54 1.90 -2.44
C LYS A 98 -6.15 3.37 -2.51
N ALA A 99 -7.00 4.27 -2.04
CA ALA A 99 -6.73 5.71 -2.01
C ALA A 99 -5.55 6.02 -1.07
N GLU A 100 -5.52 5.40 0.11
CA GLU A 100 -4.41 5.56 1.06
C GLU A 100 -3.08 5.01 0.50
N LEU A 101 -3.10 3.82 -0.11
CA LEU A 101 -1.92 3.26 -0.78
C LEU A 101 -1.44 4.13 -1.94
N ALA A 102 -2.35 4.66 -2.75
CA ALA A 102 -2.01 5.57 -3.83
C ALA A 102 -1.34 6.85 -3.31
N GLU A 103 -1.78 7.39 -2.17
CA GLU A 103 -1.14 8.53 -1.51
C GLU A 103 0.26 8.18 -0.98
N ILE A 104 0.44 7.02 -0.35
CA ILE A 104 1.76 6.54 0.09
C ILE A 104 2.72 6.44 -1.10
N VAL A 105 2.26 5.85 -2.20
CA VAL A 105 3.07 5.62 -3.41
C VAL A 105 3.38 6.94 -4.11
N TYR A 106 2.43 7.87 -4.21
CA TYR A 106 2.64 9.20 -4.76
C TYR A 106 3.74 9.95 -3.98
N ASN A 107 3.63 9.98 -2.65
CA ASN A 107 4.61 10.66 -1.80
C ASN A 107 5.98 9.98 -1.85
N ALA A 108 6.02 8.65 -1.89
CA ALA A 108 7.27 7.89 -2.04
C ALA A 108 7.92 8.11 -3.42
N ALA A 109 7.13 8.18 -4.48
CA ALA A 109 7.61 8.52 -5.81
C ALA A 109 8.15 9.95 -5.86
N ALA A 110 7.48 10.91 -5.22
CA ALA A 110 7.99 12.29 -5.10
C ALA A 110 9.34 12.36 -4.34
N ALA A 111 9.56 11.47 -3.37
CA ALA A 111 10.82 11.38 -2.63
C ALA A 111 12.01 10.90 -3.49
N THR A 112 11.77 10.33 -4.68
CA THR A 112 12.84 10.05 -5.67
C THR A 112 13.38 11.33 -6.33
N GLY A 113 12.73 12.48 -6.12
CA GLY A 113 13.05 13.74 -6.77
C GLY A 113 12.34 13.98 -8.11
N ALA A 114 11.48 13.04 -8.53
CA ALA A 114 10.66 13.17 -9.73
C ALA A 114 9.83 14.46 -9.74
N ASP A 115 9.72 15.07 -10.92
CA ASP A 115 8.93 16.28 -11.12
C ASP A 115 7.41 16.02 -11.24
N ASP A 116 6.61 17.09 -11.23
CA ASP A 116 5.15 17.01 -11.34
C ASP A 116 4.68 16.34 -12.63
N GLU A 117 5.46 16.42 -13.72
CA GLU A 117 5.14 15.80 -15.02
C GLU A 117 5.33 14.27 -14.96
N ALA A 118 6.38 13.81 -14.29
CA ALA A 118 6.62 12.39 -14.03
C ALA A 118 5.58 11.83 -13.05
N LEU A 119 5.26 12.56 -11.97
CA LEU A 119 4.26 12.14 -10.97
C LEU A 119 2.83 12.07 -11.55
N ALA A 120 2.50 12.92 -12.52
CA ALA A 120 1.20 12.86 -13.20
C ALA A 120 1.02 11.61 -14.10
N GLN A 121 2.09 10.84 -14.33
CA GLN A 121 2.08 9.62 -15.16
C GLN A 121 2.03 8.34 -14.33
N LEU A 122 1.93 8.45 -13.01
CA LEU A 122 1.79 7.29 -12.13
C LEU A 122 0.53 6.48 -12.51
N PRO A 123 0.62 5.14 -12.54
CA PRO A 123 -0.54 4.30 -12.79
C PRO A 123 -1.54 4.41 -11.63
N ASP A 124 -2.81 4.14 -11.92
CA ASP A 124 -3.84 3.97 -10.89
C ASP A 124 -3.82 2.55 -10.31
N LEU A 125 -4.21 2.42 -9.04
CA LEU A 125 -4.40 1.11 -8.40
C LEU A 125 -5.82 0.60 -8.67
N ASP A 126 -5.97 -0.29 -9.65
CA ASP A 126 -7.25 -0.88 -10.10
C ASP A 126 -7.94 -1.78 -9.07
#